data_AF-A0AAE0WW66-F1
#
_entry.id   AF-A0AAE0WW66-F1
#
_cell.length_a   1.000
_cell.length_b   1.000
_cell.length_c   1.000
_cell.angle_alpha   90.00
_cell.angle_beta   90.00
_cell.angle_gamma   90.00
#
_symmetry.space_group_name_H-M   'P 1'
#
loop_
_entity.id
_entity.type
_entity.pdbx_description
1 polymer ?
#
loop_
_entity_poly.entity_id
_entity_poly.type
_entity_poly.pdbx_seq_one_letter_code
_entity_poly.pdbx_strand_id
1 'polypeptide(L)'
;MLACAASNTGRMRGSAVFFGLKSWADRLHQQLPLSKKESQRLLTALTSSFRQRLDEVHPKSVAEKRPTEAQISTPLPDGRPFHSSAASADTHLASILTSPLLSKDVKTVSTADQNYAKASTELQKNPGKDPISLLEEYHEKGIASVAITRLCLRKFEENLKALPVAKQRTLVTETQPGKRALLVLWAAKLYETEEFVEDYVLMRSLTHALMREGLEQYLWDWIIMDMTLGTEWQASSADVPVNDQRRSKAYFLHRWKGRVIHGMVANTVDGFYGVPGSLDAAIGIYLKAQAIRGSESRHDRASNPTLVPLRAAGAYLHGRLTQLRSAEDIVDVELYDAFKASSRTVPYVKAGSIAQELNDGILDLYHPARSDGNVIVVTFRKLFGNDLDREETTWIEKSGINSHDLKRNNIWITHLTRLVYVLRLQGRHEDAAWVRQCLHDRYPGQRDLAYRLLGNFARYGKIKTGPVIARRSERQSASEPVRLPVPTLT
;
A
#
# COMPACT_ATOMS: atom_id res chain seq x y z
N MET A 1 -36.54 -3.44 48.99
CA MET A 1 -37.59 -4.49 48.93
C MET A 1 -38.36 -4.32 47.63
N LEU A 2 -38.63 -5.44 46.95
CA LEU A 2 -39.37 -5.61 45.66
C LEU A 2 -38.60 -5.11 44.42
N ALA A 3 -37.84 -5.93 43.68
CA ALA A 3 -38.17 -7.14 42.89
C ALA A 3 -39.08 -6.87 41.68
N CYS A 4 -38.49 -6.93 40.48
CA CYS A 4 -39.16 -7.42 39.27
C CYS A 4 -38.12 -7.97 38.29
N ALA A 5 -38.23 -9.28 38.04
CA ALA A 5 -37.43 -10.06 37.11
C ALA A 5 -38.32 -10.48 35.92
N ALA A 6 -37.76 -10.43 34.71
CA ALA A 6 -38.13 -11.17 33.48
C ALA A 6 -37.45 -10.46 32.30
N SER A 7 -36.96 -11.08 31.22
CA SER A 7 -36.85 -12.48 30.83
C SER A 7 -35.84 -12.53 29.67
N ASN A 8 -35.05 -13.59 29.64
CA ASN A 8 -34.00 -13.85 28.66
C ASN A 8 -34.63 -14.57 27.46
N THR A 9 -34.54 -14.02 26.24
CA THR A 9 -34.83 -14.75 25.00
C THR A 9 -33.62 -14.71 24.08
N GLY A 10 -32.98 -15.87 23.95
CA GLY A 10 -31.84 -16.10 23.07
C GLY A 10 -32.27 -16.01 21.61
N ARG A 11 -31.75 -15.00 20.90
CA ARG A 11 -31.91 -14.84 19.46
C ARG A 11 -30.80 -15.61 18.75
N MET A 12 -31.12 -16.80 18.26
CA MET A 12 -30.25 -17.58 17.37
C MET A 12 -29.95 -16.75 16.10
N ARG A 13 -28.66 -16.55 15.82
CA ARG A 13 -28.19 -15.92 14.58
C ARG A 13 -28.42 -16.90 13.41
N GLY A 14 -29.48 -16.66 12.64
CA GLY A 14 -29.72 -17.34 11.37
C GLY A 14 -28.62 -17.02 10.36
N SER A 15 -28.06 -18.07 9.77
CA SER A 15 -27.05 -18.01 8.72
C SER A 15 -27.57 -17.23 7.50
N ALA A 16 -26.79 -16.24 7.04
CA ALA A 16 -27.13 -15.33 5.94
C ALA A 16 -27.34 -16.01 4.57
N VAL A 17 -27.09 -17.33 4.48
CA VAL A 17 -27.19 -18.10 3.24
C VAL A 17 -28.66 -18.42 2.87
N PHE A 18 -29.56 -18.55 3.85
CA PHE A 18 -30.96 -18.95 3.57
C PHE A 18 -31.85 -17.80 3.05
N PHE A 19 -31.51 -16.54 3.36
CA PHE A 19 -32.26 -15.39 2.84
C PHE A 19 -31.96 -15.10 1.36
N GLY A 20 -30.79 -15.51 0.85
CA GLY A 20 -30.44 -15.36 -0.57
C GLY A 20 -31.27 -16.25 -1.50
N LEU A 21 -31.51 -17.52 -1.12
CA LEU A 21 -32.24 -18.47 -1.96
C LEU A 21 -33.74 -18.14 -2.10
N LYS A 22 -34.38 -17.60 -1.05
CA LYS A 22 -35.79 -17.17 -1.14
C LYS A 22 -35.97 -15.99 -2.11
N SER A 23 -35.06 -15.02 -2.08
CA SER A 23 -35.07 -13.89 -3.02
C SER A 23 -34.79 -14.27 -4.48
N TRP A 24 -34.13 -15.42 -4.70
CA TRP A 24 -33.87 -16.00 -6.01
C TRP A 24 -35.09 -16.75 -6.57
N ALA A 25 -35.79 -17.51 -5.72
CA ALA A 25 -37.02 -18.20 -6.10
C ALA A 25 -38.15 -17.21 -6.46
N ASP A 26 -38.32 -16.13 -5.68
CA ASP A 26 -39.35 -15.11 -5.95
C ASP A 26 -39.10 -14.31 -7.25
N ARG A 27 -37.84 -14.25 -7.75
CA ARG A 27 -37.48 -13.61 -9.02
C ARG A 27 -37.55 -14.53 -10.24
N LEU A 28 -37.65 -15.85 -10.04
CA LEU A 28 -37.89 -16.83 -11.10
C LEU A 28 -39.37 -16.99 -11.46
N HIS A 29 -40.27 -16.30 -10.76
CA HIS A 29 -41.72 -16.37 -10.98
C HIS A 29 -42.30 -15.30 -11.91
N GLN A 30 -41.47 -14.46 -12.55
CA GLN A 30 -41.91 -13.85 -13.81
C GLN A 30 -41.87 -14.93 -14.88
N GLN A 31 -43.00 -15.65 -15.00
CA GLN A 31 -43.27 -16.63 -16.03
C GLN A 31 -43.13 -15.95 -17.40
N LEU A 32 -41.92 -15.97 -17.95
CA LEU A 32 -41.74 -15.86 -19.40
C LEU A 32 -42.54 -17.01 -20.00
N PRO A 33 -43.50 -16.76 -20.91
CA PRO A 33 -44.15 -17.83 -21.65
C PRO A 33 -43.11 -18.39 -22.62
N LEU A 34 -42.20 -19.22 -22.12
CA LEU A 34 -41.35 -20.08 -22.93
C LEU A 34 -42.31 -20.88 -23.81
N SER A 35 -42.21 -20.67 -25.12
CA SER A 35 -42.99 -21.47 -26.06
C SER A 35 -42.67 -22.95 -25.80
N LYS A 36 -43.63 -23.85 -26.00
CA LYS A 36 -43.40 -25.30 -25.80
C LYS A 36 -42.14 -25.80 -26.53
N LYS A 37 -41.78 -25.16 -27.65
CA LYS A 37 -40.54 -25.43 -28.40
C LYS A 37 -39.27 -25.02 -27.66
N GLU A 38 -39.26 -23.88 -26.99
CA GLU A 38 -38.08 -23.41 -26.25
C GLU A 38 -37.88 -24.20 -24.96
N SER A 39 -38.97 -24.54 -24.25
CA SER A 39 -38.86 -25.41 -23.08
C SER A 39 -38.36 -26.81 -23.46
N GLN A 40 -38.81 -27.36 -24.59
CA GLN A 40 -38.25 -28.61 -25.14
C GLN A 40 -36.79 -28.45 -25.58
N ARG A 41 -36.40 -27.34 -26.22
CA ARG A 41 -34.99 -27.11 -26.58
C ARG A 41 -34.10 -27.03 -25.33
N LEU A 42 -34.56 -26.36 -24.29
CA LEU A 42 -33.82 -26.23 -23.03
C LEU A 42 -33.72 -27.58 -22.32
N LEU A 43 -34.81 -28.34 -22.23
CA LEU A 43 -34.81 -29.69 -21.67
C LEU A 43 -33.89 -30.64 -22.46
N THR A 44 -33.93 -30.61 -23.79
CA THR A 44 -33.07 -31.43 -24.63
C THR A 44 -31.59 -31.04 -24.46
N ALA A 45 -31.28 -29.75 -24.37
CA ALA A 45 -29.92 -29.28 -24.12
C ALA A 45 -29.40 -29.69 -22.74
N LEU A 46 -30.22 -29.54 -21.68
CA LEU A 46 -29.88 -29.96 -20.32
C LEU A 46 -29.67 -31.47 -20.22
N THR A 47 -30.59 -32.25 -20.79
CA THR A 47 -30.51 -33.72 -20.74
C THR A 47 -29.38 -34.26 -21.61
N SER A 48 -29.10 -33.65 -22.77
CA SER A 48 -27.94 -33.97 -23.62
C SER A 48 -26.62 -33.70 -22.88
N SER A 49 -26.48 -32.53 -22.28
CA SER A 49 -25.27 -32.18 -21.51
C SER A 49 -25.06 -33.10 -20.31
N PHE A 50 -26.13 -33.45 -19.60
CA PHE A 50 -26.04 -34.36 -18.46
C PHE A 50 -25.65 -35.78 -18.87
N ARG A 51 -26.21 -36.29 -19.99
CA ARG A 51 -25.83 -37.61 -20.54
C ARG A 51 -24.38 -37.63 -21.01
N GLN A 52 -23.94 -36.60 -21.73
CA GLN A 52 -22.55 -36.50 -22.18
C GLN A 52 -21.56 -36.54 -21.01
N ARG A 53 -21.85 -35.79 -19.93
CA ARG A 53 -20.99 -35.81 -18.73
C ARG A 53 -21.10 -37.11 -17.92
N LEU A 54 -22.26 -37.74 -17.87
CA LEU A 54 -22.41 -39.07 -17.28
C LEU A 54 -21.60 -40.12 -18.06
N ASP A 55 -21.61 -40.06 -19.39
CA ASP A 55 -20.84 -40.97 -20.23
C ASP A 55 -19.31 -40.71 -20.11
N GLU A 56 -18.89 -39.46 -19.88
CA GLU A 56 -17.48 -39.12 -19.57
C GLU A 56 -17.04 -39.64 -18.18
N VAL A 57 -17.89 -39.53 -17.17
CA VAL A 57 -17.56 -39.96 -15.79
C VAL A 57 -17.70 -41.48 -15.62
N HIS A 58 -18.60 -42.10 -16.38
CA HIS A 58 -18.81 -43.54 -16.42
C HIS A 58 -18.54 -44.06 -17.84
N PRO A 59 -17.27 -44.06 -18.28
CA PRO A 59 -16.93 -44.68 -19.56
C PRO A 59 -17.43 -46.12 -19.50
N LYS A 60 -18.37 -46.47 -20.38
CA LYS A 60 -18.95 -47.82 -20.43
C LYS A 60 -17.78 -48.78 -20.56
N SER A 61 -17.53 -49.52 -19.49
CA SER A 61 -16.57 -50.62 -19.42
C SER A 61 -16.83 -51.51 -20.63
N VAL A 62 -16.00 -51.35 -21.66
CA VAL A 62 -16.05 -52.20 -22.84
C VAL A 62 -15.61 -53.57 -22.36
N ALA A 63 -16.53 -54.52 -22.46
CA ALA A 63 -16.37 -55.91 -22.10
C ALA A 63 -15.03 -56.48 -22.62
N GLU A 64 -14.26 -57.00 -21.67
CA GLU A 64 -13.40 -58.17 -21.73
C GLU A 64 -12.92 -58.62 -23.12
N LYS A 65 -11.68 -58.28 -23.46
CA LYS A 65 -10.81 -59.19 -24.23
C LYS A 65 -9.79 -59.82 -23.27
N ARG A 66 -9.83 -61.15 -23.24
CA ARG A 66 -9.01 -62.07 -22.43
C ARG A 66 -7.50 -61.78 -22.51
N PRO A 67 -6.75 -62.12 -21.44
CA PRO A 67 -5.32 -61.85 -21.34
C PRO A 67 -4.48 -62.92 -22.05
N THR A 68 -3.35 -62.49 -22.60
CA THR A 68 -2.20 -63.36 -22.89
C THR A 68 -1.01 -62.83 -22.10
N GLU A 69 -0.26 -63.78 -21.56
CA GLU A 69 0.66 -63.72 -20.44
C GLU A 69 1.89 -62.82 -20.59
N ALA A 70 2.47 -62.54 -19.40
CA ALA A 70 3.86 -62.23 -19.12
C ALA A 70 4.35 -60.80 -19.45
N GLN A 71 4.51 -59.98 -18.41
CA GLN A 71 5.83 -59.83 -17.77
C GLN A 71 5.77 -58.88 -16.55
N ILE A 72 6.59 -59.27 -15.58
CA ILE A 72 6.80 -58.72 -14.25
C ILE A 72 7.42 -57.32 -14.34
N SER A 73 6.82 -56.33 -13.66
CA SER A 73 7.52 -55.14 -13.13
C SER A 73 6.67 -54.42 -12.06
N THR A 74 7.15 -54.52 -10.82
CA THR A 74 7.10 -53.56 -9.68
C THR A 74 5.97 -52.52 -9.55
N PRO A 75 5.29 -52.44 -8.39
CA PRO A 75 4.26 -51.43 -8.12
C PRO A 75 4.87 -50.11 -7.59
N LEU A 76 4.62 -48.99 -8.30
CA LEU A 76 4.71 -47.63 -7.76
C LEU A 76 3.31 -47.20 -7.27
N PRO A 77 3.19 -46.50 -6.13
CA PRO A 77 1.90 -46.03 -5.65
C PRO A 77 1.46 -44.81 -6.47
N ASP A 78 0.62 -45.07 -7.49
CA ASP A 78 -0.14 -44.07 -8.21
C ASP A 78 -1.18 -43.48 -7.25
N GLY A 79 -0.79 -42.43 -6.53
CA GLY A 79 -1.67 -41.61 -5.70
C GLY A 79 -2.63 -40.81 -6.58
N ARG A 80 -3.61 -41.49 -7.19
CA ARG A 80 -4.75 -40.82 -7.81
C ARG A 80 -5.58 -40.23 -6.67
N PRO A 81 -5.72 -38.90 -6.59
CA PRO A 81 -6.60 -38.31 -5.59
C PRO A 81 -8.01 -38.83 -5.90
N PHE A 82 -8.60 -39.56 -4.94
CA PHE A 82 -10.03 -39.82 -4.95
C PHE A 82 -10.73 -38.47 -4.89
N HIS A 83 -11.08 -37.93 -6.06
CA HIS A 83 -11.92 -36.75 -6.15
C HIS A 83 -13.28 -37.14 -5.59
N SER A 84 -13.53 -36.80 -4.32
CA SER A 84 -14.84 -36.94 -3.71
C SER A 84 -15.90 -36.34 -4.63
N SER A 85 -16.96 -37.09 -4.87
CA SER A 85 -18.11 -36.68 -5.69
C SER A 85 -18.66 -35.30 -5.30
N ALA A 86 -18.49 -34.91 -4.02
CA ALA A 86 -18.82 -33.58 -3.51
C ALA A 86 -17.98 -32.46 -4.15
N ALA A 87 -16.66 -32.61 -4.30
CA ALA A 87 -15.80 -31.61 -4.93
C ALA A 87 -16.09 -31.46 -6.43
N SER A 88 -16.43 -32.57 -7.10
CA SER A 88 -16.89 -32.55 -8.50
C SER A 88 -18.24 -31.85 -8.64
N ALA A 89 -19.19 -32.12 -7.72
CA ALA A 89 -20.49 -31.43 -7.68
C ALA A 89 -20.36 -29.93 -7.39
N ASP A 90 -19.47 -29.51 -6.49
CA ASP A 90 -19.21 -28.10 -6.21
C ASP A 90 -18.59 -27.39 -7.41
N THR A 91 -17.62 -28.03 -8.08
CA THR A 91 -17.00 -27.50 -9.31
C THR A 91 -18.03 -27.43 -10.44
N HIS A 92 -18.93 -28.39 -10.52
CA HIS A 92 -20.02 -28.45 -11.50
C HIS A 92 -21.08 -27.37 -11.25
N LEU A 93 -21.50 -27.17 -10.00
CA LEU A 93 -22.42 -26.11 -9.62
C LEU A 93 -21.79 -24.73 -9.84
N ALA A 94 -20.52 -24.56 -9.49
CA ALA A 94 -19.78 -23.33 -9.80
C ALA A 94 -19.76 -23.07 -11.32
N SER A 95 -19.44 -24.09 -12.13
CA SER A 95 -19.42 -23.99 -13.60
C SER A 95 -20.80 -23.61 -14.19
N ILE A 96 -21.89 -24.18 -13.68
CA ILE A 96 -23.26 -23.83 -14.11
C ILE A 96 -23.60 -22.40 -13.71
N LEU A 97 -23.31 -22.01 -12.45
CA LEU A 97 -23.62 -20.68 -11.95
C LEU A 97 -22.75 -19.58 -12.60
N THR A 98 -21.57 -19.92 -13.11
CA THR A 98 -20.73 -19.01 -13.90
C THR A 98 -21.02 -19.04 -15.40
N SER A 99 -22.00 -19.84 -15.86
CA SER A 99 -22.32 -19.92 -17.28
C SER A 99 -22.88 -18.59 -17.79
N PRO A 100 -22.31 -18.00 -18.85
CA PRO A 100 -22.69 -16.69 -19.36
C PRO A 100 -24.14 -16.63 -19.88
N LEU A 101 -24.80 -17.78 -20.05
CA LEU A 101 -26.23 -17.88 -20.40
C LEU A 101 -27.16 -17.56 -19.23
N LEU A 102 -26.69 -17.72 -17.98
CA LEU A 102 -27.44 -17.43 -16.76
C LEU A 102 -27.12 -16.04 -16.17
N SER A 103 -26.02 -15.42 -16.60
CA SER A 103 -25.71 -14.01 -16.31
C SER A 103 -26.51 -13.06 -17.20
N LYS A 104 -27.84 -13.25 -17.30
CA LYS A 104 -28.75 -12.40 -18.06
C LYS A 104 -29.13 -11.14 -17.28
N ASP A 105 -28.10 -10.49 -16.77
CA ASP A 105 -28.06 -9.09 -16.33
C ASP A 105 -26.65 -8.60 -16.64
N VAL A 106 -26.29 -8.63 -17.93
CA VAL A 106 -25.16 -7.86 -18.46
C VAL A 106 -25.57 -6.39 -18.37
N LYS A 107 -25.52 -5.84 -17.16
CA LYS A 107 -25.26 -4.42 -16.99
C LYS A 107 -23.98 -4.18 -17.78
N THR A 108 -24.15 -3.49 -18.91
CA THR A 108 -23.12 -2.98 -19.81
C THR A 108 -21.78 -2.85 -19.10
N VAL A 109 -20.90 -3.83 -19.32
CA VAL A 109 -19.50 -3.74 -18.86
C VAL A 109 -18.96 -2.43 -19.42
N SER A 110 -18.50 -1.54 -18.55
CA SER A 110 -18.02 -0.22 -18.93
C SER A 110 -17.01 -0.35 -20.07
N THR A 111 -17.07 0.54 -21.06
CA THR A 111 -16.10 0.55 -22.16
C THR A 111 -14.66 0.62 -21.65
N ALA A 112 -14.44 1.28 -20.51
CA ALA A 112 -13.16 1.33 -19.81
C ALA A 112 -12.68 -0.06 -19.34
N ASP A 113 -13.58 -0.89 -18.80
CA ASP A 113 -13.28 -2.24 -18.33
C ASP A 113 -12.96 -3.17 -19.50
N GLN A 114 -13.68 -3.04 -20.61
CA GLN A 114 -13.40 -3.79 -21.84
C GLN A 114 -12.02 -3.43 -22.42
N ASN A 115 -11.69 -2.14 -22.44
CA ASN A 115 -10.38 -1.65 -22.91
C ASN A 115 -9.24 -2.15 -22.01
N TYR A 116 -9.44 -2.13 -20.69
CA TYR A 116 -8.47 -2.68 -19.74
C TYR A 116 -8.26 -4.18 -19.92
N ALA A 117 -9.35 -4.95 -20.05
CA ALA A 117 -9.28 -6.40 -20.29
C ALA A 117 -8.55 -6.70 -21.60
N LYS A 118 -8.85 -5.95 -22.67
CA LYS A 118 -8.15 -6.07 -23.95
C LYS A 118 -6.65 -5.79 -23.79
N ALA A 119 -6.26 -4.68 -23.16
CA ALA A 119 -4.85 -4.36 -22.93
C ALA A 119 -4.13 -5.45 -22.13
N SER A 120 -4.77 -5.99 -21.09
CA SER A 120 -4.24 -7.12 -20.32
C SER A 120 -4.05 -8.37 -21.17
N THR A 121 -5.01 -8.71 -22.02
CA THR A 121 -4.87 -9.88 -22.91
C THR A 121 -3.79 -9.69 -23.97
N GLU A 122 -3.60 -8.48 -24.50
CA GLU A 122 -2.56 -8.20 -25.49
C GLU A 122 -1.16 -8.31 -24.89
N LEU A 123 -0.95 -7.81 -23.65
CA LEU A 123 0.31 -7.97 -22.93
C LEU A 123 0.60 -9.42 -22.53
N GLN A 124 -0.43 -10.22 -22.26
CA GLN A 124 -0.27 -11.64 -21.96
C GLN A 124 0.06 -12.47 -23.21
N LYS A 125 -0.59 -12.17 -24.34
CA LYS A 125 -0.35 -12.89 -25.61
C LYS A 125 1.01 -12.57 -26.23
N ASN A 126 1.48 -11.34 -26.05
CA ASN A 126 2.73 -10.86 -26.64
C ASN A 126 3.73 -10.42 -25.55
N PRO A 127 4.36 -11.36 -24.81
CA PRO A 127 5.27 -11.01 -23.72
C PRO A 127 6.52 -10.24 -24.17
N GLY A 128 6.87 -10.30 -25.46
CA GLY A 128 7.99 -9.54 -26.04
C GLY A 128 7.65 -8.11 -26.49
N LYS A 129 6.37 -7.71 -26.48
CA LYS A 129 5.96 -6.35 -26.85
C LYS A 129 6.28 -5.40 -25.70
N ASP A 130 6.89 -4.24 -26.00
CA ASP A 130 7.13 -3.18 -25.02
C ASP A 130 5.80 -2.69 -24.44
N PRO A 131 5.55 -2.84 -23.12
CA PRO A 131 4.32 -2.37 -22.49
C PRO A 131 4.10 -0.86 -22.64
N ILE A 132 5.17 -0.07 -22.75
CA ILE A 132 5.08 1.39 -22.86
C ILE A 132 4.68 1.80 -24.28
N SER A 133 5.23 1.16 -25.32
CA SER A 133 4.75 1.35 -26.69
C SER A 133 3.27 0.96 -26.85
N LEU A 134 2.79 -0.07 -26.14
CA LEU A 134 1.36 -0.38 -26.12
C LEU A 134 0.52 0.76 -25.50
N LEU A 135 1.00 1.39 -24.43
CA LEU A 135 0.31 2.53 -23.81
C LEU A 135 0.17 3.69 -24.80
N GLU A 136 1.21 3.98 -25.58
CA GLU A 136 1.19 5.02 -26.61
C GLU A 136 0.20 4.69 -27.73
N GLU A 137 0.17 3.46 -28.23
CA GLU A 137 -0.84 3.02 -29.21
C GLU A 137 -2.28 3.20 -28.68
N TYR A 138 -2.50 2.98 -27.38
CA TYR A 138 -3.79 3.21 -26.74
C TYR A 138 -4.11 4.70 -26.56
N HIS A 139 -3.10 5.52 -26.36
CA HIS A 139 -3.23 6.98 -26.33
C HIS A 139 -3.61 7.54 -27.71
N GLU A 140 -2.94 7.11 -28.77
CA GLU A 140 -3.25 7.49 -30.16
C GLU A 140 -4.68 7.12 -30.56
N LYS A 141 -5.19 6.00 -30.03
CA LYS A 141 -6.58 5.55 -30.21
C LYS A 141 -7.59 6.30 -29.33
N GLY A 142 -7.14 7.19 -28.44
CA GLY A 142 -8.01 7.94 -27.52
C GLY A 142 -8.63 7.07 -26.42
N ILE A 143 -8.05 5.90 -26.12
CA ILE A 143 -8.57 4.93 -25.13
C ILE A 143 -7.62 4.72 -23.94
N ALA A 144 -6.57 5.54 -23.83
CA ALA A 144 -5.67 5.49 -22.68
C ALA A 144 -6.42 5.84 -21.38
N SER A 145 -6.13 5.10 -20.31
CA SER A 145 -6.70 5.33 -18.99
C SER A 145 -5.63 5.21 -17.90
N VAL A 146 -5.95 5.71 -16.71
CA VAL A 146 -5.12 5.59 -15.50
C VAL A 146 -4.82 4.11 -15.20
N ALA A 147 -5.85 3.25 -15.30
CA ALA A 147 -5.73 1.83 -15.07
C ALA A 147 -4.83 1.11 -16.09
N ILE A 148 -4.91 1.48 -17.38
CA ILE A 148 -4.06 0.92 -18.44
C ILE A 148 -2.60 1.38 -18.25
N THR A 149 -2.38 2.66 -17.92
CA THR A 149 -1.04 3.19 -17.62
C THR A 149 -0.38 2.42 -16.48
N ARG A 150 -1.12 2.19 -15.38
CA ARG A 150 -0.64 1.39 -14.24
C ARG A 150 -0.32 -0.06 -14.64
N LEU A 151 -1.16 -0.67 -15.49
CA LEU A 151 -0.93 -2.04 -15.97
C LEU A 151 0.37 -2.13 -16.77
N CYS A 152 0.60 -1.20 -17.70
CA CYS A 152 1.81 -1.15 -18.52
C CYS A 152 3.07 -0.93 -17.66
N LEU A 153 3.05 0.03 -16.72
CA LEU A 153 4.18 0.27 -15.82
C LEU A 153 4.47 -0.94 -14.93
N ARG A 154 3.45 -1.61 -14.39
CA ARG A 154 3.64 -2.82 -13.58
C ARG A 154 4.27 -3.94 -14.40
N LYS A 155 3.79 -4.17 -15.64
CA LYS A 155 4.36 -5.19 -16.52
C LYS A 155 5.79 -4.87 -16.91
N PHE A 156 6.09 -3.60 -17.15
CA PHE A 156 7.46 -3.15 -17.38
C PHE A 156 8.36 -3.41 -16.16
N GLU A 157 7.89 -3.13 -14.93
CA GLU A 157 8.63 -3.45 -13.70
C GLU A 157 8.85 -4.96 -13.50
N GLU A 158 7.87 -5.81 -13.84
CA GLU A 158 8.00 -7.27 -13.81
C GLU A 158 9.09 -7.75 -14.79
N ASN A 159 9.07 -7.23 -16.02
CA ASN A 159 10.08 -7.54 -17.04
C ASN A 159 11.48 -7.07 -16.60
N LEU A 160 11.59 -5.92 -15.93
CA LEU A 160 12.86 -5.42 -15.38
C LEU A 160 13.41 -6.34 -14.28
N LYS A 161 12.57 -6.81 -13.35
CA LYS A 161 13.02 -7.64 -12.23
C LYS A 161 13.62 -8.98 -12.67
N ALA A 162 13.22 -9.48 -13.83
CA ALA A 162 13.76 -10.71 -14.42
C ALA A 162 15.18 -10.53 -15.00
N LEU A 163 15.63 -9.30 -15.24
CA LEU A 163 16.92 -9.00 -15.88
C LEU A 163 18.03 -8.72 -14.85
N PRO A 164 19.31 -8.98 -15.20
CA PRO A 164 20.45 -8.54 -14.39
C PRO A 164 20.53 -7.01 -14.27
N VAL A 165 21.03 -6.51 -13.13
CA VAL A 165 21.11 -5.07 -12.81
C VAL A 165 21.72 -4.20 -13.92
N ALA A 166 22.79 -4.68 -14.58
CA ALA A 166 23.42 -3.96 -15.69
C ALA A 166 22.46 -3.75 -16.88
N LYS A 167 21.74 -4.81 -17.27
CA LYS A 167 20.76 -4.76 -18.37
C LYS A 167 19.52 -3.94 -18.00
N GLN A 168 19.14 -3.91 -16.72
CA GLN A 168 18.02 -3.09 -16.26
C GLN A 168 18.27 -1.60 -16.51
N ARG A 169 19.50 -1.12 -16.27
CA ARG A 169 19.87 0.29 -16.52
C ARG A 169 19.77 0.61 -18.00
N THR A 170 20.36 -0.23 -18.86
CA THR A 170 20.30 -0.06 -20.32
C THR A 170 18.85 -0.01 -20.81
N LEU A 171 18.01 -0.96 -20.39
CA LEU A 171 16.61 -1.01 -20.81
C LEU A 171 15.82 0.21 -20.34
N VAL A 172 16.05 0.72 -19.13
CA VAL A 172 15.36 1.94 -18.67
C VAL A 172 15.82 3.19 -19.39
N THR A 173 17.11 3.32 -19.68
CA THR A 173 17.63 4.43 -20.48
C THR A 173 17.07 4.41 -21.91
N GLU A 174 16.94 3.22 -22.51
CA GLU A 174 16.40 3.04 -23.86
C GLU A 174 14.88 3.26 -23.92
N THR A 175 14.13 2.63 -23.01
CA THR A 175 12.66 2.67 -23.06
C THR A 175 12.08 3.95 -22.47
N GLN A 176 12.74 4.62 -21.52
CA GLN A 176 12.25 5.81 -20.80
C GLN A 176 10.78 5.68 -20.32
N PRO A 177 10.44 4.58 -19.63
CA PRO A 177 9.06 4.22 -19.26
C PRO A 177 8.31 5.31 -18.47
N GLY A 178 8.97 5.95 -17.50
CA GLY A 178 8.42 6.97 -16.63
C GLY A 178 8.12 8.24 -17.40
N LYS A 179 9.08 8.74 -18.19
CA LYS A 179 8.89 9.91 -19.05
C LYS A 179 7.76 9.70 -20.05
N ARG A 180 7.77 8.60 -20.80
CA ARG A 180 6.74 8.30 -21.82
C ARG A 180 5.36 8.15 -21.19
N ALA A 181 5.25 7.42 -20.07
CA ALA A 181 3.99 7.29 -19.35
C ALA A 181 3.48 8.64 -18.82
N LEU A 182 4.36 9.50 -18.29
CA LEU A 182 4.00 10.84 -17.83
C LEU A 182 3.49 11.72 -18.98
N LEU A 183 4.15 11.68 -20.14
CA LEU A 183 3.72 12.43 -21.32
C LEU A 183 2.33 11.99 -21.80
N VAL A 184 2.06 10.68 -21.81
CA VAL A 184 0.72 10.15 -22.15
C VAL A 184 -0.33 10.64 -21.14
N LEU A 185 -0.02 10.59 -19.84
CA LEU A 185 -0.94 11.06 -18.78
C LEU A 185 -1.25 12.56 -18.94
N TRP A 186 -0.26 13.36 -19.31
CA TRP A 186 -0.42 14.80 -19.57
C TRP A 186 -1.20 15.08 -20.85
N ALA A 187 -0.82 14.45 -21.96
CA ALA A 187 -1.47 14.64 -23.26
C ALA A 187 -2.95 14.23 -23.22
N ALA A 188 -3.28 13.15 -22.51
CA ALA A 188 -4.65 12.69 -22.31
C ALA A 188 -5.39 13.41 -21.17
N LYS A 189 -4.76 14.40 -20.50
CA LYS A 189 -5.30 15.11 -19.32
C LYS A 189 -5.79 14.18 -18.20
N LEU A 190 -5.23 12.98 -18.11
CA LEU A 190 -5.63 11.98 -17.11
C LEU A 190 -5.28 12.43 -15.69
N TYR A 191 -4.34 13.35 -15.55
CA TYR A 191 -3.95 13.91 -14.26
C TYR A 191 -5.06 14.74 -13.58
N GLU A 192 -6.06 15.21 -14.34
CA GLU A 192 -7.21 15.96 -13.85
C GLU A 192 -8.28 15.04 -13.26
N THR A 193 -8.18 13.73 -13.52
CA THR A 193 -9.18 12.75 -13.08
C THR A 193 -9.03 12.39 -11.61
N GLU A 194 -10.16 12.09 -10.95
CA GLU A 194 -10.17 11.61 -9.57
C GLU A 194 -9.42 10.28 -9.43
N GLU A 195 -9.58 9.38 -10.40
CA GLU A 195 -8.89 8.08 -10.45
C GLU A 195 -7.37 8.22 -10.34
N PHE A 196 -6.80 9.23 -11.00
CA PHE A 196 -5.38 9.51 -10.96
C PHE A 196 -4.91 9.92 -9.56
N VAL A 197 -5.65 10.81 -8.90
CA VAL A 197 -5.38 11.25 -7.53
C VAL A 197 -5.50 10.09 -6.54
N GLU A 198 -6.42 9.16 -6.79
CA GLU A 198 -6.70 8.02 -5.94
C GLU A 198 -5.79 6.80 -6.15
N ASP A 199 -5.18 6.63 -7.32
CA ASP A 199 -4.32 5.47 -7.60
C ASP A 199 -2.90 5.61 -7.02
N TYR A 200 -2.73 5.10 -5.80
CA TYR A 200 -1.44 5.13 -5.10
C TYR A 200 -0.39 4.25 -5.80
N VAL A 201 -0.82 3.16 -6.42
CA VAL A 201 0.07 2.20 -7.05
C VAL A 201 0.66 2.80 -8.31
N LEU A 202 -0.16 3.47 -9.12
CA LEU A 202 0.32 4.22 -10.28
C LEU A 202 1.36 5.27 -9.88
N MET A 203 1.03 6.13 -8.92
CA MET A 203 1.92 7.20 -8.46
C MET A 203 3.26 6.67 -8.00
N ARG A 204 3.24 5.57 -7.23
CA ARG A 204 4.46 4.91 -6.77
C ARG A 204 5.27 4.39 -7.96
N SER A 205 4.68 3.61 -8.86
CA SER A 205 5.38 3.06 -10.03
C SER A 205 5.92 4.15 -10.97
N LEU A 206 5.15 5.21 -11.20
CA LEU A 206 5.57 6.34 -12.03
C LEU A 206 6.76 7.09 -11.39
N THR A 207 6.68 7.37 -10.09
CA THR A 207 7.78 8.01 -9.34
C THR A 207 9.04 7.14 -9.37
N HIS A 208 8.88 5.82 -9.17
CA HIS A 208 9.97 4.86 -9.27
C HIS A 208 10.63 4.86 -10.66
N ALA A 209 9.83 4.85 -11.73
CA ALA A 209 10.34 4.89 -13.09
C ALA A 209 11.10 6.19 -13.40
N LEU A 210 10.55 7.35 -13.03
CA LEU A 210 11.18 8.66 -13.26
C LEU A 210 12.48 8.85 -12.46
N MET A 211 12.53 8.39 -11.21
CA MET A 211 13.76 8.43 -10.42
C MET A 211 14.87 7.54 -11.00
N ARG A 212 14.49 6.38 -11.55
CA ARG A 212 15.43 5.46 -12.20
C ARG A 212 16.01 6.01 -13.51
N GLU A 213 15.26 6.89 -14.18
CA GLU A 213 15.71 7.63 -15.37
C GLU A 213 16.57 8.84 -15.02
N GLY A 214 16.76 9.17 -13.73
CA GLY A 214 17.45 10.39 -13.31
C GLY A 214 16.63 11.67 -13.52
N LEU A 215 15.31 11.54 -13.72
CA LEU A 215 14.40 12.66 -13.97
C LEU A 215 13.77 13.20 -12.67
N GLU A 216 14.53 13.20 -11.58
CA GLU A 216 14.05 13.69 -10.28
C GLU A 216 13.63 15.17 -10.35
N GLN A 217 14.36 15.98 -11.12
CA GLN A 217 14.04 17.41 -11.26
C GLN A 217 12.62 17.62 -11.83
N TYR A 218 12.17 16.77 -12.76
CA TYR A 218 10.82 16.85 -13.31
C TYR A 218 9.74 16.56 -12.27
N LEU A 219 10.01 15.68 -11.31
CA LEU A 219 9.09 15.44 -10.20
C LEU A 219 8.97 16.69 -9.33
N TRP A 220 10.09 17.39 -9.08
CA TRP A 220 10.08 18.65 -8.35
C TRP A 220 9.33 19.75 -9.09
N ASP A 221 9.63 19.92 -10.37
CA ASP A 221 8.95 20.89 -11.22
C ASP A 221 7.45 20.58 -11.27
N TRP A 222 7.08 19.30 -11.33
CA TRP A 222 5.68 18.87 -11.27
C TRP A 222 5.03 19.15 -9.92
N ILE A 223 5.70 18.91 -8.79
CA ILE A 223 5.19 19.24 -7.45
C ILE A 223 5.00 20.76 -7.28
N ILE A 224 5.90 21.56 -7.85
CA ILE A 224 5.85 23.03 -7.81
C ILE A 224 4.77 23.55 -8.75
N MET A 225 4.54 22.90 -9.89
CA MET A 225 3.42 23.20 -10.77
C MET A 225 2.11 23.08 -9.99
N ASP A 226 1.56 24.23 -9.61
CA ASP A 226 0.20 24.30 -9.16
C ASP A 226 -0.69 24.10 -10.36
N MET A 227 -1.17 22.86 -10.49
CA MET A 227 -2.26 22.57 -11.39
C MET A 227 -3.39 23.52 -11.01
N THR A 228 -3.70 24.45 -11.89
CA THR A 228 -4.76 25.47 -11.79
C THR A 228 -6.16 24.85 -11.79
N LEU A 229 -6.29 23.61 -11.31
CA LEU A 229 -7.49 22.77 -11.21
C LEU A 229 -8.60 23.37 -10.31
N GLY A 230 -8.50 24.63 -9.89
CA GLY A 230 -9.31 25.18 -8.81
C GLY A 230 -9.87 26.58 -8.99
N THR A 231 -9.41 27.39 -9.94
CA THR A 231 -9.92 28.77 -10.07
C THR A 231 -11.39 28.79 -10.50
N GLU A 232 -11.82 27.89 -11.40
CA GLU A 232 -13.23 27.77 -11.78
C GLU A 232 -14.09 27.09 -10.70
N TRP A 233 -13.53 26.14 -9.94
CA TRP A 233 -14.28 25.40 -8.92
C TRP A 233 -14.54 26.18 -7.63
N GLN A 234 -13.75 27.22 -7.35
CA GLN A 234 -13.95 28.11 -6.19
C GLN A 234 -15.15 29.06 -6.37
N ALA A 235 -15.55 29.37 -7.60
CA ALA A 235 -16.61 30.35 -7.88
C ALA A 235 -18.04 29.83 -7.63
N SER A 236 -18.30 28.52 -7.71
CA SER A 236 -19.66 27.97 -7.76
C SER A 236 -20.26 27.55 -6.40
N SER A 237 -19.60 27.83 -5.26
CA SER A 237 -19.93 27.22 -3.96
C SER A 237 -20.24 28.23 -2.84
N ALA A 238 -20.74 29.44 -3.15
CA ALA A 238 -20.94 30.52 -2.18
C ALA A 238 -21.81 30.15 -0.95
N ASP A 239 -22.71 29.15 -1.04
CA ASP A 239 -23.72 28.88 0.00
C ASP A 239 -23.47 27.66 0.92
N VAL A 240 -22.34 26.95 0.81
CA VAL A 240 -22.05 25.78 1.67
C VAL A 240 -21.15 26.18 2.85
N PRO A 241 -21.50 25.83 4.11
CA PRO A 241 -20.69 26.09 5.30
C PRO A 241 -19.20 25.74 5.09
N VAL A 242 -18.36 26.76 5.19
CA VAL A 242 -17.14 26.92 4.39
C VAL A 242 -15.92 26.11 4.86
N ASN A 243 -15.89 25.54 6.07
CA ASN A 243 -14.58 25.25 6.68
C ASN A 243 -14.02 23.82 6.54
N ASP A 244 -14.82 22.75 6.63
CA ASP A 244 -14.24 21.39 6.65
C ASP A 244 -14.28 20.69 5.28
N GLN A 245 -15.35 20.84 4.52
CA GLN A 245 -15.50 20.16 3.22
C GLN A 245 -14.59 20.76 2.14
N ARG A 246 -14.42 22.10 2.13
CA ARG A 246 -13.50 22.77 1.20
C ARG A 246 -12.05 22.40 1.47
N ARG A 247 -11.63 22.36 2.75
CA ARG A 247 -10.29 21.90 3.15
C ARG A 247 -10.07 20.43 2.78
N SER A 248 -11.08 19.59 2.97
CA SER A 248 -11.02 18.17 2.58
C SER A 248 -10.84 17.99 1.07
N LYS A 249 -11.57 18.76 0.24
CA LYS A 249 -11.47 18.67 -1.23
C LYS A 249 -10.17 19.24 -1.79
N ALA A 250 -9.68 20.38 -1.29
CA ALA A 250 -8.37 20.90 -1.67
C ALA A 250 -7.25 19.91 -1.28
N TYR A 251 -7.33 19.33 -0.08
CA TYR A 251 -6.41 18.28 0.35
C TYR A 251 -6.47 17.05 -0.53
N PHE A 252 -7.67 16.66 -0.96
CA PHE A 252 -7.84 15.57 -1.89
C PHE A 252 -7.11 15.85 -3.21
N LEU A 253 -7.33 17.01 -3.83
CA LEU A 253 -6.70 17.38 -5.10
C LEU A 253 -5.17 17.43 -5.03
N HIS A 254 -4.58 17.84 -3.91
CA HIS A 254 -3.12 17.85 -3.75
C HIS A 254 -2.54 16.55 -3.15
N ARG A 255 -3.38 15.54 -2.89
CA ARG A 255 -2.95 14.28 -2.28
C ARG A 255 -1.89 13.56 -3.13
N TRP A 256 -1.96 13.69 -4.46
CA TRP A 256 -0.96 13.12 -5.35
C TRP A 256 0.45 13.69 -5.09
N LYS A 257 0.60 14.99 -4.81
CA LYS A 257 1.91 15.60 -4.48
C LYS A 257 2.58 14.87 -3.31
N GLY A 258 1.80 14.58 -2.27
CA GLY A 258 2.28 13.85 -1.09
C GLY A 258 2.64 12.39 -1.38
N ARG A 259 1.97 11.75 -2.34
CA ARG A 259 2.27 10.38 -2.79
C ARG A 259 3.54 10.34 -3.63
N VAL A 260 3.75 11.33 -4.49
CA VAL A 260 5.00 11.48 -5.26
C VAL A 260 6.16 11.67 -4.30
N ILE A 261 6.08 12.61 -3.35
CA ILE A 261 7.16 12.83 -2.36
C ILE A 261 7.41 11.56 -1.52
N HIS A 262 6.36 10.87 -1.08
CA HIS A 262 6.51 9.58 -0.41
C HIS A 262 7.22 8.55 -1.29
N GLY A 263 6.87 8.46 -2.58
CA GLY A 263 7.54 7.58 -3.54
C GLY A 263 9.01 7.95 -3.72
N MET A 264 9.34 9.25 -3.76
CA MET A 264 10.72 9.74 -3.88
C MET A 264 11.57 9.34 -2.68
N VAL A 265 11.03 9.59 -1.47
CA VAL A 265 11.65 9.17 -0.21
C VAL A 265 11.83 7.66 -0.17
N ALA A 266 10.78 6.87 -0.46
CA ALA A 266 10.83 5.42 -0.40
C ALA A 266 11.85 4.82 -1.37
N ASN A 267 11.91 5.29 -2.62
CA ASN A 267 12.93 4.88 -3.59
C ASN A 267 14.35 5.16 -3.11
N THR A 268 14.55 6.32 -2.49
CA THR A 268 15.88 6.74 -2.03
C THR A 268 16.33 5.91 -0.84
N VAL A 269 15.41 5.53 0.05
CA VAL A 269 15.71 4.64 1.19
C VAL A 269 15.89 3.19 0.76
N ASP A 270 15.06 2.69 -0.15
CA ASP A 270 15.11 1.29 -0.57
C ASP A 270 16.25 1.01 -1.57
N GLY A 271 16.76 2.06 -2.25
CA GLY A 271 17.76 1.94 -3.29
C GLY A 271 17.21 1.35 -4.59
N PHE A 272 17.98 1.45 -5.67
CA PHE A 272 17.62 0.86 -6.96
C PHE A 272 18.85 0.51 -7.79
N TYR A 273 18.74 -0.48 -8.68
CA TYR A 273 19.83 -0.98 -9.52
C TYR A 273 21.13 -1.30 -8.77
N GLY A 274 21.01 -1.95 -7.62
CA GLY A 274 22.15 -2.29 -6.77
C GLY A 274 22.86 -1.08 -6.14
N VAL A 275 22.35 0.13 -6.34
CA VAL A 275 22.78 1.31 -5.57
C VAL A 275 22.14 1.16 -4.19
N PRO A 276 22.93 1.13 -3.10
CA PRO A 276 22.39 1.09 -1.76
C PRO A 276 21.56 2.34 -1.52
N GLY A 277 20.44 2.19 -0.79
CA GLY A 277 19.65 3.33 -0.37
C GLY A 277 20.42 4.27 0.56
N SER A 278 19.97 5.51 0.66
CA SER A 278 20.54 6.53 1.54
C SER A 278 19.43 7.23 2.33
N LEU A 279 19.46 7.06 3.64
CA LEU A 279 18.55 7.77 4.54
C LEU A 279 18.80 9.28 4.53
N ASP A 280 20.06 9.71 4.43
CA ASP A 280 20.43 11.14 4.36
C ASP A 280 19.83 11.81 3.13
N ALA A 281 19.94 11.17 1.96
CA ALA A 281 19.35 11.68 0.73
C ALA A 281 17.81 11.73 0.83
N ALA A 282 17.19 10.71 1.44
CA ALA A 282 15.74 10.67 1.64
C ALA A 282 15.24 11.76 2.60
N ILE A 283 16.00 12.04 3.68
CA ILE A 283 15.74 13.19 4.56
C ILE A 283 15.90 14.50 3.78
N GLY A 284 16.92 14.61 2.93
CA GLY A 284 17.12 15.77 2.05
C GLY A 284 15.91 16.05 1.16
N ILE A 285 15.33 15.02 0.55
CA ILE A 285 14.07 15.12 -0.24
C ILE A 285 12.93 15.65 0.62
N TYR A 286 12.75 15.11 1.84
CA TYR A 286 11.71 15.56 2.75
C TYR A 286 11.89 17.03 3.15
N LEU A 287 13.11 17.44 3.51
CA LEU A 287 13.44 18.81 3.89
C LEU A 287 13.28 19.78 2.72
N LYS A 288 13.63 19.38 1.49
CA LYS A 288 13.38 20.16 0.28
C LYS A 288 11.88 20.38 0.06
N ALA A 289 11.07 19.33 0.21
CA ALA A 289 9.62 19.47 0.09
C ALA A 289 8.99 20.34 1.19
N GLN A 290 9.55 20.29 2.41
CA GLN A 290 9.19 21.19 3.50
C GLN A 290 9.58 22.64 3.21
N ALA A 291 10.73 22.88 2.59
CA ALA A 291 11.17 24.21 2.17
C ALA A 291 10.22 24.79 1.11
N ILE A 292 9.80 24.00 0.11
CA ILE A 292 8.79 24.39 -0.89
C ILE A 292 7.48 24.81 -0.20
N ARG A 293 7.03 24.01 0.77
CA ARG A 293 5.84 24.32 1.59
C ARG A 293 5.97 25.64 2.39
N GLY A 294 7.21 26.06 2.69
CA GLY A 294 7.51 27.24 3.48
C GLY A 294 7.87 28.50 2.68
N SER A 295 8.37 28.34 1.45
CA SER A 295 8.81 29.45 0.58
C SER A 295 7.65 30.23 -0.03
N GLU A 296 6.48 29.61 -0.13
CA GLU A 296 5.32 30.28 -0.67
C GLU A 296 4.71 31.23 0.37
N SER A 297 4.86 32.49 0.01
CA SER A 297 4.84 33.69 0.85
C SER A 297 3.69 33.75 1.86
N ARG A 298 4.06 34.14 3.09
CA ARG A 298 3.17 34.59 4.17
C ARG A 298 2.20 35.70 3.74
N HIS A 299 2.44 36.38 2.63
CA HIS A 299 1.68 37.55 2.20
C HIS A 299 0.36 37.24 1.48
N ASP A 300 0.09 35.99 1.08
CA ASP A 300 -1.18 35.64 0.44
C ASP A 300 -1.73 34.29 0.91
N ARG A 301 -1.64 34.03 2.22
CA ARG A 301 -2.20 32.83 2.87
C ARG A 301 -3.69 32.63 2.63
N ALA A 302 -4.40 33.66 2.19
CA ALA A 302 -5.81 33.60 1.88
C ALA A 302 -6.11 32.97 0.52
N SER A 303 -5.19 33.03 -0.46
CA SER A 303 -5.52 32.70 -1.85
C SER A 303 -5.16 31.27 -2.27
N ASN A 304 -4.05 30.68 -1.80
CA ASN A 304 -3.81 29.23 -1.93
C ASN A 304 -2.54 28.81 -1.17
N PRO A 305 -2.61 28.12 -0.03
CA PRO A 305 -1.43 27.42 0.46
C PRO A 305 -1.13 26.27 -0.50
N THR A 306 0.04 26.24 -1.14
CA THR A 306 0.52 25.00 -1.77
C THR A 306 0.51 23.90 -0.74
N LEU A 307 -0.50 23.07 -0.86
CA LEU A 307 -0.76 22.05 0.10
C LEU A 307 0.13 20.87 -0.29
N VAL A 308 1.36 20.86 0.20
CA VAL A 308 2.30 19.77 0.02
C VAL A 308 2.11 18.77 1.17
N PRO A 309 1.41 17.64 0.97
CA PRO A 309 1.08 16.73 2.06
C PRO A 309 2.30 15.87 2.42
N LEU A 310 3.00 16.26 3.49
CA LEU A 310 4.24 15.57 3.91
C LEU A 310 4.01 14.42 4.90
N ARG A 311 2.76 14.16 5.30
CA ARG A 311 2.44 13.18 6.34
C ARG A 311 2.92 11.78 6.00
N ALA A 312 2.66 11.30 4.77
CA ALA A 312 3.03 9.95 4.37
C ALA A 312 4.55 9.76 4.34
N ALA A 313 5.26 10.69 3.70
CA ALA A 313 6.72 10.68 3.63
C ALA A 313 7.37 10.77 5.02
N GLY A 314 6.86 11.64 5.89
CA GLY A 314 7.36 11.79 7.26
C GLY A 314 7.11 10.55 8.11
N ALA A 315 5.94 9.92 7.99
CA ALA A 315 5.64 8.67 8.69
C ALA A 315 6.53 7.51 8.20
N TYR A 316 6.81 7.44 6.89
CA TYR A 316 7.72 6.46 6.33
C TYR A 316 9.16 6.66 6.84
N LEU A 317 9.67 7.90 6.82
CA LEU A 317 10.98 8.22 7.38
C LEU A 317 11.07 7.95 8.88
N HIS A 318 10.06 8.35 9.66
CA HIS A 318 10.00 8.05 11.10
C HIS A 318 10.09 6.54 11.34
N GLY A 319 9.28 5.75 10.64
CA GLY A 319 9.33 4.29 10.72
C GLY A 319 10.72 3.74 10.37
N ARG A 320 11.35 4.22 9.29
CA ARG A 320 12.70 3.77 8.89
C ARG A 320 13.80 4.20 9.86
N LEU A 321 13.74 5.42 10.41
CA LEU A 321 14.72 5.95 11.35
C LEU A 321 14.69 5.25 12.72
N THR A 322 13.55 4.66 13.07
CA THR A 322 13.27 3.98 14.34
C THR A 322 13.27 2.46 14.25
N GLN A 323 13.43 1.90 13.05
CA GLN A 323 13.69 0.47 12.87
C GLN A 323 15.10 0.13 13.35
N LEU A 324 15.32 -1.12 13.74
CA LEU A 324 16.64 -1.64 14.14
C LEU A 324 17.64 -1.42 13.01
N ARG A 325 18.51 -0.42 13.18
CA ARG A 325 19.48 -0.01 12.17
C ARG A 325 20.55 -1.08 12.00
N SER A 326 20.88 -1.36 10.75
CA SER A 326 22.16 -2.00 10.44
C SER A 326 23.28 -1.00 10.73
N ALA A 327 24.52 -1.48 10.88
CA ALA A 327 25.68 -0.59 11.05
C ALA A 327 25.92 0.33 9.82
N GLU A 328 25.24 0.07 8.70
CA GLU A 328 25.34 0.81 7.45
C GLU A 328 24.37 2.01 7.39
N ASP A 329 23.39 2.09 8.29
CA ASP A 329 22.35 3.13 8.33
C ASP A 329 22.74 4.33 9.23
N ILE A 330 24.00 4.76 9.18
CA ILE A 330 24.44 5.96 9.91
C ILE A 330 23.85 7.18 9.19
N VAL A 331 23.03 7.94 9.90
CA VAL A 331 22.41 9.17 9.41
C VAL A 331 23.17 10.35 9.98
N ASP A 332 23.39 11.36 9.15
CA ASP A 332 24.00 12.62 9.58
C ASP A 332 23.17 13.28 10.70
N VAL A 333 23.87 13.75 11.74
CA VAL A 333 23.23 14.26 12.95
C VAL A 333 22.44 15.54 12.67
N GLU A 334 22.97 16.43 11.83
CA GLU A 334 22.34 17.70 11.51
C GLU A 334 21.09 17.48 10.66
N LEU A 335 21.15 16.56 9.68
CA LEU A 335 19.97 16.16 8.90
C LEU A 335 18.89 15.52 9.77
N TYR A 336 19.28 14.66 10.72
CA TYR A 336 18.35 14.05 11.66
C TYR A 336 17.61 15.10 12.49
N ASP A 337 18.34 16.07 13.04
CA ASP A 337 17.80 17.16 13.85
C ASP A 337 16.89 18.07 13.03
N ALA A 338 17.29 18.40 11.79
CA ALA A 338 16.46 19.16 10.87
C ALA A 338 15.15 18.42 10.53
N PHE A 339 15.20 17.10 10.32
CA PHE A 339 14.01 16.27 10.12
C PHE A 339 13.10 16.30 11.35
N LYS A 340 13.65 16.10 12.55
CA LYS A 340 12.87 16.14 13.80
C LYS A 340 12.22 17.50 14.04
N ALA A 341 12.95 18.60 13.77
CA ALA A 341 12.41 19.95 13.91
C ALA A 341 11.27 20.21 12.92
N SER A 342 11.42 19.75 11.67
CA SER A 342 10.40 19.94 10.62
C SER A 342 9.17 19.05 10.81
N SER A 343 9.30 17.82 11.32
CA SER A 343 8.17 16.92 11.54
C SER A 343 7.15 17.46 12.53
N ARG A 344 7.57 18.32 13.47
CA ARG A 344 6.69 19.04 14.42
C ARG A 344 5.73 20.00 13.75
N THR A 345 6.07 20.48 12.55
CA THR A 345 5.26 21.46 11.81
C THR A 345 4.18 20.81 10.95
N VAL A 346 4.05 19.47 10.95
CA VAL A 346 3.04 18.79 10.13
C VAL A 346 1.66 19.06 10.74
N PRO A 347 0.73 19.72 10.01
CA PRO A 347 -0.48 20.33 10.57
C PRO A 347 -1.53 19.36 11.15
N TYR A 348 -1.32 18.05 11.03
CA TYR A 348 -2.30 17.02 11.43
C TYR A 348 -2.13 16.47 12.84
N VAL A 349 -1.03 16.83 13.51
CA VAL A 349 -0.82 16.46 14.90
C VAL A 349 -0.89 17.75 15.70
N LYS A 350 -1.90 17.85 16.57
CA LYS A 350 -2.08 19.01 17.44
C LYS A 350 -0.79 19.20 18.24
N ALA A 351 -0.25 20.42 18.20
CA ALA A 351 0.94 20.78 18.93
C ALA A 351 0.80 20.39 20.40
N GLY A 352 1.74 19.61 20.94
CA GLY A 352 1.70 19.14 22.33
C GLY A 352 0.72 17.98 22.59
N SER A 353 0.12 17.39 21.56
CA SER A 353 -0.63 16.13 21.75
C SER A 353 0.30 14.98 22.14
N ILE A 354 -0.24 14.01 22.88
CA ILE A 354 0.48 12.82 23.31
C ILE A 354 1.12 12.04 22.13
N ALA A 355 0.46 12.07 20.96
CA ALA A 355 0.97 11.47 19.73
C ALA A 355 2.25 12.16 19.23
N GLN A 356 2.32 13.49 19.35
CA GLN A 356 3.52 14.25 19.01
C GLN A 356 4.63 14.01 20.02
N GLU A 357 4.34 14.12 21.32
CA GLU A 357 5.32 13.88 22.39
C GLU A 357 5.93 12.48 22.25
N LEU A 358 5.10 11.49 21.93
CA LEU A 358 5.55 10.12 21.72
C LEU A 358 6.41 9.97 20.47
N ASN A 359 6.00 10.55 19.34
CA ASN A 359 6.80 10.49 18.10
C ASN A 359 8.16 11.18 18.28
N ASP A 360 8.19 12.33 18.95
CA ASP A 360 9.39 13.09 19.27
C ASP A 360 10.30 12.30 20.22
N GLY A 361 9.74 11.74 21.29
CA GLY A 361 10.46 10.91 22.25
C GLY A 361 11.00 9.62 21.64
N ILE A 362 10.27 9.02 20.68
CA ILE A 362 10.79 7.89 19.91
C ILE A 362 11.95 8.35 19.02
N LEU A 363 11.89 9.50 18.35
CA LEU A 363 13.04 10.00 17.60
C LEU A 363 14.24 10.26 18.53
N ASP A 364 14.04 10.88 19.70
CA ASP A 364 15.10 11.05 20.70
C ASP A 364 15.75 9.74 21.13
N LEU A 365 14.95 8.68 21.27
CA LEU A 365 15.44 7.35 21.65
C LEU A 365 16.36 6.71 20.59
N TYR A 366 16.16 7.07 19.31
CA TYR A 366 16.92 6.56 18.16
C TYR A 366 17.88 7.59 17.57
N HIS A 367 18.11 8.69 18.27
CA HIS A 367 19.00 9.74 17.81
C HIS A 367 20.44 9.19 17.67
N PRO A 368 21.14 9.44 16.54
CA PRO A 368 22.44 8.83 16.24
C PRO A 368 23.55 9.21 17.23
N ALA A 369 23.63 10.47 17.66
CA ALA A 369 24.65 10.93 18.63
C ALA A 369 24.18 11.02 20.10
N ARG A 370 22.93 11.44 20.35
CA ARG A 370 22.39 11.73 21.69
C ARG A 370 21.08 10.98 21.94
N SER A 371 21.15 9.66 22.07
CA SER A 371 19.96 8.89 22.45
C SER A 371 19.45 9.34 23.83
N ASP A 372 18.19 9.82 23.90
CA ASP A 372 17.56 10.27 25.14
C ASP A 372 16.23 9.56 25.42
N GLY A 373 16.09 9.02 26.64
CA GLY A 373 14.88 8.39 27.14
C GLY A 373 13.95 9.32 27.94
N ASN A 374 14.34 10.57 28.22
CA ASN A 374 13.62 11.45 29.14
C ASN A 374 12.19 11.79 28.67
N VAL A 375 12.05 12.24 27.43
CA VAL A 375 10.75 12.65 26.89
C VAL A 375 9.79 11.46 26.86
N ILE A 376 10.25 10.34 26.29
CA ILE A 376 9.41 9.17 26.09
C ILE A 376 9.02 8.45 27.39
N VAL A 377 9.87 8.45 28.44
CA VAL A 377 9.47 7.86 29.73
C VAL A 377 8.37 8.66 30.42
N VAL A 378 8.42 10.00 30.33
CA VAL A 378 7.34 10.86 30.85
C VAL A 378 6.05 10.61 30.08
N THR A 379 6.13 10.55 28.75
CA THR A 379 4.96 10.24 27.91
C THR A 379 4.40 8.85 28.19
N PHE A 380 5.24 7.83 28.41
CA PHE A 380 4.75 6.49 28.77
C PHE A 380 4.13 6.44 30.17
N ARG A 381 4.63 7.21 31.14
CA ARG A 381 3.99 7.30 32.47
C ARG A 381 2.60 7.89 32.38
N LYS A 382 2.38 8.88 31.50
CA LYS A 382 1.04 9.38 31.18
C LYS A 382 0.19 8.29 30.52
N LEU A 383 0.71 7.66 29.44
CA LEU A 383 -0.01 6.64 28.66
C LEU A 383 -0.40 5.39 29.46
N PHE A 384 0.41 5.00 30.44
CA PHE A 384 0.17 3.83 31.30
C PHE A 384 -0.36 4.19 32.69
N GLY A 385 -0.61 5.48 32.93
CA GLY A 385 -1.25 5.96 34.15
C GLY A 385 -2.78 5.78 34.11
N ASN A 386 -3.42 6.06 35.24
CA ASN A 386 -4.89 6.00 35.35
C ASN A 386 -5.57 7.31 34.92
N ASP A 387 -4.80 8.40 34.81
CA ASP A 387 -5.31 9.76 34.61
C ASP A 387 -5.22 10.18 33.13
N LEU A 388 -5.85 9.40 32.25
CA LEU A 388 -5.94 9.73 30.83
C LEU A 388 -7.17 10.60 30.54
N ASP A 389 -6.99 11.64 29.74
CA ASP A 389 -8.14 12.37 29.24
C ASP A 389 -8.90 11.57 28.15
N ARG A 390 -10.06 12.10 27.71
CA ARG A 390 -10.89 11.43 26.69
C ARG A 390 -10.21 11.39 25.32
N GLU A 391 -9.44 12.41 24.94
CA GLU A 391 -8.71 12.45 23.66
C GLU A 391 -7.58 11.41 23.66
N GLU A 392 -6.82 11.31 24.74
CA GLU A 392 -5.74 10.35 24.96
C GLU A 392 -6.26 8.91 24.98
N THR A 393 -7.37 8.66 25.68
CA THR A 393 -8.03 7.34 25.69
C THR A 393 -8.43 6.92 24.27
N THR A 394 -9.09 7.82 23.53
CA THR A 394 -9.49 7.58 22.14
C THR A 394 -8.28 7.31 21.25
N TRP A 395 -7.17 8.01 21.49
CA TRP A 395 -5.94 7.82 20.74
C TRP A 395 -5.30 6.46 21.04
N ILE A 396 -5.25 6.02 22.30
CA ILE A 396 -4.71 4.72 22.72
C ILE A 396 -5.50 3.56 22.08
N GLU A 397 -6.83 3.67 22.05
CA GLU A 397 -7.69 2.68 21.38
C GLU A 397 -7.36 2.57 19.88
N LYS A 398 -7.09 3.70 19.21
CA LYS A 398 -6.77 3.75 17.78
C LYS A 398 -5.31 3.38 17.46
N SER A 399 -4.36 3.71 18.33
CA SER A 399 -2.92 3.47 18.11
C SER A 399 -2.57 1.98 18.17
N GLY A 400 -3.44 1.17 18.76
CA GLY A 400 -3.24 -0.26 18.88
C GLY A 400 -2.16 -0.63 19.89
N ILE A 401 -1.79 0.27 20.81
CA ILE A 401 -0.96 -0.06 21.98
C ILE A 401 -1.55 -1.25 22.75
N ASN A 402 -2.89 -1.31 22.79
CA ASN A 402 -3.67 -2.35 23.47
C ASN A 402 -4.17 -3.44 22.50
N SER A 403 -3.65 -3.46 21.27
CA SER A 403 -4.12 -4.41 20.27
C SER A 403 -3.66 -5.83 20.62
N HIS A 404 -4.48 -6.82 20.29
CA HIS A 404 -4.04 -8.21 20.27
C HIS A 404 -3.26 -8.56 18.98
N ASP A 405 -3.09 -7.61 18.05
CA ASP A 405 -2.30 -7.79 16.84
C ASP A 405 -0.80 -7.88 17.17
N LEU A 406 -0.25 -9.08 17.04
CA LEU A 406 1.16 -9.39 17.25
C LEU A 406 2.10 -8.45 16.48
N LYS A 407 1.76 -8.07 15.24
CA LYS A 407 2.63 -7.21 14.43
C LYS A 407 2.74 -5.80 15.03
N ARG A 408 1.61 -5.24 15.48
CA ARG A 408 1.58 -3.92 16.14
C ARG A 408 2.27 -3.97 17.49
N ASN A 409 2.07 -5.05 18.25
CA ASN A 409 2.72 -5.24 19.54
C ASN A 409 4.24 -5.32 19.40
N ASN A 410 4.76 -5.96 18.35
CA ASN A 410 6.20 -6.04 18.12
C ASN A 410 6.85 -4.65 17.97
N ILE A 411 6.15 -3.67 17.38
CA ILE A 411 6.68 -2.29 17.26
C ILE A 411 6.79 -1.65 18.65
N TRP A 412 5.73 -1.73 19.45
CA TRP A 412 5.71 -1.18 20.82
C TRP A 412 6.73 -1.85 21.74
N ILE A 413 6.82 -3.18 21.69
CA ILE A 413 7.83 -3.96 22.41
C ILE A 413 9.24 -3.52 22.00
N THR A 414 9.46 -3.26 20.71
CA THR A 414 10.76 -2.77 20.21
C THR A 414 11.12 -1.42 20.82
N HIS A 415 10.20 -0.46 20.82
CA HIS A 415 10.45 0.87 21.40
C HIS A 415 10.62 0.84 22.92
N LEU A 416 9.76 0.12 23.65
CA LEU A 416 9.88 -0.04 25.11
C LEU A 416 11.19 -0.74 25.49
N THR A 417 11.57 -1.77 24.74
CA THR A 417 12.83 -2.48 24.98
C THR A 417 14.04 -1.58 24.73
N ARG A 418 14.01 -0.79 23.64
CA ARG A 418 15.04 0.21 23.35
C ARG A 418 15.11 1.27 24.46
N LEU A 419 13.97 1.70 25.00
CA LEU A 419 13.90 2.64 26.12
C LEU A 419 14.57 2.09 27.37
N VAL A 420 14.28 0.83 27.76
CA VAL A 420 14.96 0.16 28.88
C VAL A 420 16.48 0.17 28.68
N TYR A 421 16.95 -0.11 27.46
CA TYR A 421 18.37 -0.10 27.14
C TYR A 421 18.99 1.30 27.30
N VAL A 422 18.38 2.33 26.72
CA VAL A 422 18.89 3.72 26.79
C VAL A 422 18.87 4.25 28.22
N LEU A 423 17.80 4.04 28.99
CA LEU A 423 17.73 4.47 30.40
C LEU A 423 18.83 3.81 31.25
N ARG A 424 19.16 2.54 30.99
CA ARG A 424 20.28 1.86 31.67
C ARG A 424 21.63 2.47 31.31
N LEU A 425 21.86 2.83 30.05
CA LEU A 425 23.07 3.53 29.64
C LEU A 425 23.19 4.91 30.29
N GLN A 426 22.06 5.58 30.54
CA GLN A 426 21.99 6.86 31.24
C GLN A 426 22.07 6.74 32.78
N GLY A 427 22.23 5.53 33.35
CA GLY A 427 22.25 5.31 34.81
C GLY A 427 20.89 5.40 35.50
N ARG A 428 19.79 5.54 34.75
CA ARG A 428 18.41 5.64 35.27
C ARG A 428 17.80 4.26 35.51
N HIS A 429 18.34 3.53 36.47
CA HIS A 429 17.97 2.13 36.70
C HIS A 429 16.53 1.95 37.20
N GLU A 430 16.00 2.87 38.01
CA GLU A 430 14.62 2.83 38.51
C GLU A 430 13.61 2.97 37.38
N ASP A 431 13.80 3.96 36.50
CA ASP A 431 12.95 4.15 35.33
C ASP A 431 13.02 2.95 34.38
N ALA A 432 14.21 2.39 34.17
CA ALA A 432 14.38 1.21 33.35
C ALA A 432 13.66 -0.03 33.95
N ALA A 433 13.65 -0.16 35.29
CA ALA A 433 12.92 -1.22 35.98
C ALA A 433 11.40 -1.03 35.84
N TRP A 434 10.91 0.20 35.98
CA TRP A 434 9.52 0.56 35.77
C TRP A 434 9.06 0.24 34.34
N VAL A 435 9.78 0.70 33.30
CA VAL A 435 9.42 0.41 31.89
C VAL A 435 9.40 -1.10 31.62
N ARG A 436 10.35 -1.85 32.19
CA ARG A 436 10.39 -3.31 32.07
C ARG A 436 9.17 -3.97 32.72
N GLN A 437 8.72 -3.48 33.87
CA GLN A 437 7.51 -3.96 34.53
C GLN A 437 6.27 -3.69 33.65
N CYS A 438 6.12 -2.48 33.11
CA CYS A 438 5.05 -2.16 32.16
C CYS A 438 5.03 -3.09 30.95
N LEU A 439 6.21 -3.43 30.40
CA LEU A 439 6.34 -4.37 29.30
C LEU A 439 5.89 -5.79 29.69
N HIS A 440 6.19 -6.23 30.92
CA HIS A 440 5.75 -7.53 31.43
C HIS A 440 4.25 -7.61 31.69
N ASP A 441 3.66 -6.53 32.21
CA ASP A 441 2.24 -6.47 32.53
C ASP A 441 1.38 -6.35 31.27
N ARG A 442 1.84 -5.59 30.26
CA ARG A 442 1.08 -5.39 29.01
C ARG A 442 1.27 -6.50 27.99
N TYR A 443 2.46 -7.10 27.93
CA TYR A 443 2.82 -8.09 26.92
C TYR A 443 3.40 -9.37 27.54
N PRO A 444 2.63 -10.09 28.39
CA PRO A 444 3.15 -11.23 29.15
C PRO A 444 3.68 -12.37 28.25
N GLY A 445 3.10 -12.56 27.07
CA GLY A 445 3.53 -13.58 26.10
C GLY A 445 4.73 -13.21 25.22
N GLN A 446 5.33 -12.02 25.38
CA GLN A 446 6.40 -11.53 24.50
C GLN A 446 7.72 -11.25 25.22
N ARG A 447 7.92 -11.85 26.40
CA ARG A 447 9.13 -11.69 27.21
C ARG A 447 10.39 -12.10 26.44
N ASP A 448 10.33 -13.23 25.74
CA ASP A 448 11.47 -13.76 24.97
C ASP A 448 11.86 -12.84 23.82
N LEU A 449 10.88 -12.18 23.18
CA LEU A 449 11.17 -11.16 22.16
C LEU A 449 11.91 -9.97 22.78
N ALA A 450 11.44 -9.44 23.90
CA ALA A 450 12.09 -8.32 24.58
C ALA A 450 13.52 -8.66 25.03
N TYR A 451 13.77 -9.85 25.58
CA TYR A 451 15.12 -10.27 25.94
C TYR A 451 16.04 -10.42 24.73
N ARG A 452 15.55 -11.01 23.63
CA ARG A 452 16.31 -11.09 22.37
C ARG A 452 16.66 -9.70 21.84
N LEU A 453 15.71 -8.77 21.87
CA LEU A 453 15.91 -7.39 21.45
C LEU A 453 16.93 -6.66 22.34
N LEU A 454 16.87 -6.81 23.67
CA LEU A 454 17.89 -6.27 24.58
C LEU A 454 19.28 -6.83 24.27
N GLY A 455 19.38 -8.13 24.02
CA GLY A 455 20.62 -8.78 23.62
C GLY A 455 21.17 -8.21 22.31
N ASN A 456 20.30 -7.99 21.32
CA ASN A 456 20.67 -7.36 20.05
C ASN A 456 21.16 -5.92 20.28
N PHE A 457 20.42 -5.10 21.03
CA PHE A 457 20.85 -3.73 21.33
C PHE A 457 22.19 -3.67 22.08
N ALA A 458 22.44 -4.61 23.01
CA ALA A 458 23.72 -4.68 23.71
C ALA A 458 24.89 -5.09 22.79
N ARG A 459 24.64 -5.95 21.79
CA ARG A 459 25.65 -6.35 20.79
C ARG A 459 25.95 -5.23 19.81
N TYR A 460 24.91 -4.63 19.22
CA TYR A 460 25.06 -3.61 18.17
C TYR A 460 25.33 -2.21 18.73
N GLY A 461 24.88 -1.89 19.94
CA GLY A 461 25.12 -0.59 20.58
C GLY A 461 26.57 -0.34 20.99
N LYS A 462 27.40 -1.40 21.07
CA LYS A 462 28.86 -1.26 21.25
C LYS A 462 29.59 -0.93 19.95
N ILE A 463 28.93 -1.06 18.80
CA ILE A 463 29.53 -0.79 17.49
C ILE A 463 29.49 0.74 17.27
N LYS A 464 30.55 1.40 17.75
CA LYS A 464 31.04 2.75 17.38
C LYS A 464 30.33 3.97 18.00
N THR A 465 30.70 4.28 19.24
CA THR A 465 30.92 5.69 19.68
C THR A 465 32.36 6.17 19.41
N GLY A 466 33.14 5.43 18.62
CA GLY A 466 34.39 5.96 18.09
C GLY A 466 34.10 7.14 17.15
N PRO A 467 35.01 8.14 17.06
CA PRO A 467 34.78 9.33 16.24
C PRO A 467 34.43 8.89 14.82
N VAL A 468 33.20 9.19 14.41
CA VAL A 468 32.74 9.00 13.04
C VAL A 468 33.55 9.98 12.20
N ILE A 469 34.62 9.49 11.56
CA ILE A 469 35.31 10.24 10.52
C ILE A 469 34.26 10.48 9.44
N ALA A 470 33.76 11.72 9.36
CA ALA A 470 32.75 12.14 8.41
C ALA A 470 33.22 11.76 7.00
N ARG A 471 32.67 10.67 6.46
CA ARG A 471 32.82 10.36 5.04
C ARG A 471 31.99 11.40 4.30
N ARG A 472 32.64 12.51 3.95
CA ARG A 472 32.08 13.51 3.05
C ARG A 472 31.74 12.77 1.75
N SER A 473 30.45 12.55 1.51
CA SER A 473 29.98 11.97 0.25
C SER A 473 30.45 12.88 -0.87
N GLU A 474 31.44 12.43 -1.64
CA GLU A 474 31.76 13.04 -2.93
C GLU A 474 30.51 12.94 -3.79
N ARG A 475 29.78 14.05 -3.90
CA ARG A 475 28.69 14.20 -4.86
C ARG A 475 29.28 13.95 -6.24
N GLN A 476 29.02 12.78 -6.81
CA GLN A 476 29.28 12.53 -8.22
C GLN A 476 28.50 13.59 -9.03
N SER A 477 29.23 14.36 -9.82
CA SER A 477 28.68 15.36 -10.73
C SER A 477 27.84 14.65 -11.80
N ALA A 478 26.53 14.53 -11.58
CA ALA A 478 25.60 14.06 -12.57
C ALA A 478 25.57 15.05 -13.74
N SER A 479 25.67 14.53 -14.98
CA SER A 479 25.53 15.31 -16.21
C SER A 479 24.21 16.08 -16.22
N GLU A 480 24.24 17.32 -16.70
CA GLU A 480 23.06 18.19 -16.76
C GLU A 480 21.93 17.52 -17.57
N PRO A 481 20.73 17.32 -16.99
CA PRO A 481 19.66 16.62 -17.67
C PRO A 481 19.08 17.47 -18.81
N VAL A 482 18.81 16.82 -19.95
CA VAL A 482 18.12 17.43 -21.10
C VAL A 482 16.75 17.96 -20.64
N ARG A 483 16.52 19.27 -20.83
CA ARG A 483 15.26 19.95 -20.50
C ARG A 483 14.17 19.59 -21.52
N LEU A 484 13.05 19.06 -21.06
CA LEU A 484 11.87 18.79 -21.85
C LEU A 484 10.99 20.05 -21.86
N PRO A 485 10.28 20.29 -22.97
CA PRO A 485 9.26 21.33 -22.99
C PRO A 485 8.17 20.96 -21.98
N VAL A 486 8.10 21.71 -20.89
CA VAL A 486 6.92 21.71 -20.02
C VAL A 486 5.77 22.27 -20.85
N PRO A 487 4.59 21.60 -20.90
CA PRO A 487 3.45 22.17 -21.60
C PRO A 487 3.16 23.55 -21.02
N THR A 488 3.27 24.59 -21.84
CA THR A 488 2.70 25.89 -21.50
C THR A 488 1.20 25.70 -21.45
N LEU A 489 0.65 25.65 -20.23
CA LEU A 489 -0.78 25.65 -19.98
C LEU A 489 -1.31 27.02 -20.45
N THR A 490 -1.79 27.08 -21.69
CA THR A 490 -2.54 28.22 -22.25
C THR A 490 -3.98 28.20 -21.80
#